data_AF-A0A936MR79-F1
#
_entry.id   AF-A0A936MR79-F1
#
_cell.length_a   1.000
_cell.length_b   1.000
_cell.length_c   1.000
_cell.angle_alpha   90.00
_cell.angle_beta   90.00
_cell.angle_gamma   90.00
#
_symmetry.space_group_name_H-M   'P 1'
#
loop_
_entity.id
_entity.type
_entity.pdbx_description
1 polymer ?
#
loop_
_entity_poly.entity_id
_entity_poly.type
_entity_poly.pdbx_seq_one_letter_code
_entity_poly.pdbx_strand_id
1 'polypeptide(L)'
;METDTMWKVTTALLLLALATMGCAKEKTDEGAVATSEGAVGITECDAYIEKMEAFLDTLPSESRAAREPGFKAMQAAWRETAQNASAKDNLAATCKAQLATLPQGAPAK
;
A
#
# COMPACT_ATOMS: atom_id res chain seq x y z
N MET A 1 -44.60 -16.42 -5.58
CA MET A 1 -43.66 -17.02 -6.56
C MET A 1 -42.83 -15.88 -7.16
N GLU A 2 -41.89 -15.29 -6.43
CA GLU A 2 -41.13 -14.11 -6.94
C GLU A 2 -39.65 -14.06 -6.54
N THR A 3 -39.12 -15.04 -5.79
CA THR A 3 -37.73 -15.04 -5.32
C THR A 3 -36.76 -15.92 -6.14
N ASP A 4 -37.26 -16.79 -7.02
CA ASP A 4 -36.41 -17.72 -7.80
C ASP A 4 -35.74 -17.06 -9.03
N THR A 5 -36.39 -16.04 -9.60
CA THR A 5 -35.95 -15.39 -10.84
C THR A 5 -34.81 -14.40 -10.62
N MET A 6 -34.70 -13.81 -9.42
CA MET A 6 -33.74 -12.76 -9.15
C MET A 6 -32.30 -13.31 -9.04
N TRP A 7 -32.10 -14.43 -8.32
CA TRP A 7 -30.76 -15.04 -8.16
C TRP A 7 -30.19 -15.55 -9.50
N LYS A 8 -31.02 -16.18 -10.35
CA LYS A 8 -30.59 -16.64 -11.69
C LYS A 8 -30.12 -15.50 -12.58
N VAL A 9 -30.81 -14.35 -12.56
CA VAL A 9 -30.45 -13.17 -13.35
C VAL A 9 -29.19 -12.50 -12.80
N THR A 10 -29.02 -12.41 -11.47
CA THR A 10 -27.79 -11.84 -10.86
C THR A 10 -26.55 -12.70 -11.14
N THR A 11 -26.69 -14.03 -11.18
CA THR A 11 -25.57 -14.94 -11.45
C THR A 11 -25.16 -14.92 -12.92
N ALA A 12 -26.12 -14.80 -13.84
CA ALA A 12 -25.85 -14.71 -15.28
C ALA A 12 -25.17 -13.38 -15.67
N LEU A 13 -25.51 -12.26 -15.02
CA LEU A 13 -24.83 -10.99 -15.25
C LEU A 13 -23.40 -10.98 -14.69
N LEU A 14 -23.16 -11.64 -13.55
CA LEU A 14 -21.83 -11.66 -12.92
C LEU A 14 -20.82 -12.47 -13.74
N LEU A 15 -21.25 -13.55 -14.40
CA LEU A 15 -20.36 -14.42 -15.18
C LEU A 15 -19.99 -13.84 -16.57
N LEU A 16 -20.79 -12.92 -17.11
CA LEU A 16 -20.50 -12.29 -18.41
C LEU A 16 -19.45 -11.17 -18.32
N ALA A 17 -19.14 -10.68 -17.12
CA ALA A 17 -18.16 -9.62 -16.89
C ALA A 17 -16.71 -10.11 -16.75
N LEU A 18 -16.47 -11.42 -16.55
CA LEU A 18 -15.12 -11.97 -16.36
C LEU A 18 -14.42 -12.39 -17.67
N ALA A 19 -15.03 -12.17 -18.83
CA ALA A 19 -14.51 -12.66 -20.12
C ALA A 19 -13.80 -11.60 -20.99
N THR A 20 -13.68 -10.34 -20.55
CA THR A 20 -13.16 -9.25 -21.41
C THR A 20 -11.87 -8.59 -20.94
N MET A 21 -11.19 -9.11 -19.90
CA MET A 21 -9.92 -8.53 -19.46
C MET A 21 -8.85 -9.61 -19.28
N GLY A 22 -8.15 -9.94 -20.36
CA GLY A 22 -7.04 -10.88 -20.24
C GLY A 22 -6.38 -11.36 -21.53
N CYS A 23 -5.93 -10.45 -22.40
CA CYS A 23 -4.72 -10.62 -23.23
C CYS A 23 -4.43 -9.33 -24.02
N ALA A 24 -3.53 -8.50 -23.51
CA ALA A 24 -2.69 -7.64 -24.34
C ALA A 24 -1.32 -7.51 -23.66
N LYS A 25 -0.32 -7.94 -24.41
CA LYS A 25 1.11 -7.90 -24.12
C LYS A 25 1.69 -6.64 -24.81
N GLU A 26 2.83 -6.15 -24.29
CA GLU A 26 3.75 -5.11 -24.82
C GLU A 26 3.40 -3.66 -24.44
N LYS A 27 4.32 -2.71 -24.16
CA LYS A 27 5.78 -2.63 -23.97
C LYS A 27 6.08 -1.19 -23.45
N THR A 28 7.28 -0.98 -22.92
CA THR A 28 8.06 0.30 -22.85
C THR A 28 8.03 1.11 -21.55
N ASP A 29 9.05 0.83 -20.73
CA ASP A 29 10.13 1.73 -20.25
C ASP A 29 9.87 3.24 -20.13
N GLU A 30 9.97 3.77 -18.91
CA GLU A 30 10.44 5.13 -18.65
C GLU A 30 10.99 5.24 -17.21
N GLY A 31 12.32 5.37 -17.09
CA GLY A 31 12.98 6.06 -15.99
C GLY A 31 12.70 5.57 -14.56
N ALA A 32 13.10 4.33 -14.23
CA ALA A 32 13.22 3.91 -12.84
C ALA A 32 14.41 4.62 -12.17
N VAL A 33 14.19 5.86 -11.71
CA VAL A 33 14.82 6.28 -10.46
C VAL A 33 14.43 5.21 -9.46
N ALA A 34 15.39 4.57 -8.81
CA ALA A 34 15.14 3.54 -7.81
C ALA A 34 14.35 4.15 -6.64
N THR A 35 13.04 4.30 -6.80
CA THR A 35 12.10 4.34 -5.71
C THR A 35 12.18 2.96 -5.09
N SER A 36 12.70 2.91 -3.87
CA SER A 36 12.57 1.73 -3.02
C SER A 36 11.16 1.16 -3.17
N GLU A 37 11.03 -0.17 -3.32
CA GLU A 37 9.74 -0.87 -3.34
C GLU A 37 8.99 -0.53 -2.04
N GLY A 38 8.22 0.55 -2.05
CA GLY A 38 7.61 1.08 -0.85
C GLY A 38 7.44 2.60 -0.80
N ALA A 39 8.26 3.37 -1.52
CA ALA A 39 8.22 4.83 -1.50
C ALA A 39 6.84 5.41 -1.85
N VAL A 40 6.42 6.40 -1.08
CA VAL A 40 5.16 7.16 -1.21
C VAL A 40 5.37 8.43 -2.05
N GLY A 41 6.60 8.96 -2.10
CA GLY A 41 6.91 10.20 -2.80
C GLY A 41 6.54 11.45 -2.00
N ILE A 42 6.42 11.30 -0.69
CA ILE A 42 6.25 12.38 0.29
C ILE A 42 7.36 12.19 1.32
N THR A 43 8.27 13.16 1.41
CA THR A 43 9.51 13.07 2.19
C THR A 43 9.30 12.57 3.62
N GLU A 44 8.29 13.08 4.32
CA GLU A 44 7.98 12.71 5.70
C GLU A 44 7.45 11.28 5.82
N CYS A 45 6.70 10.80 4.82
CA CYS A 45 6.22 9.42 4.80
C CYS A 45 7.33 8.45 4.43
N ASP A 46 8.19 8.82 3.49
CA ASP A 46 9.34 8.01 3.09
C ASP A 46 10.34 7.87 4.25
N ALA A 47 10.59 8.95 5.01
CA ALA A 47 11.40 8.90 6.22
C ALA A 47 10.77 8.05 7.34
N TYR A 48 9.42 8.02 7.45
CA TYR A 48 8.73 7.11 8.37
C TYR A 48 8.93 5.66 7.97
N ILE A 49 8.75 5.37 6.67
CA ILE A 49 8.89 4.03 6.11
C ILE A 49 10.30 3.50 6.36
N GLU A 50 11.33 4.29 6.05
CA GLU A 50 12.73 3.92 6.29
C GLU A 50 12.99 3.57 7.76
N LYS A 51 12.51 4.38 8.71
CA LYS A 51 12.68 4.09 10.15
C LYS A 51 11.93 2.84 10.58
N MET A 52 10.73 2.62 10.04
CA MET A 52 9.96 1.42 10.34
C MET A 52 10.60 0.17 9.76
N GLU A 53 11.14 0.22 8.54
CA GLU A 53 11.90 -0.87 7.94
C GLU A 53 13.12 -1.22 8.78
N ALA A 54 13.90 -0.21 9.17
CA ALA A 54 15.03 -0.39 10.07
C ALA A 54 14.60 -1.03 11.40
N PHE A 55 13.48 -0.59 12.00
CA PHE A 55 12.94 -1.21 13.21
C PHE A 55 12.53 -2.67 12.97
N LEU A 56 11.83 -2.97 11.89
CA LEU A 56 11.41 -4.33 11.55
C LEU A 56 12.60 -5.26 11.32
N ASP A 57 13.71 -4.75 10.77
CA ASP A 57 14.96 -5.49 10.62
C ASP A 57 15.65 -5.81 11.95
N THR A 58 15.35 -5.07 13.03
CA THR A 58 15.82 -5.42 14.39
C THR A 58 15.00 -6.53 15.04
N LEU A 59 13.81 -6.85 14.52
CA LEU A 59 12.92 -7.83 15.12
C LEU A 59 13.29 -9.27 14.70
N PRO A 60 13.05 -10.26 15.58
CA PRO A 60 13.08 -11.67 15.18
C PRO A 60 12.11 -11.95 14.03
N SER A 61 12.46 -12.90 13.15
CA SER A 61 11.73 -13.17 11.91
C SER A 61 10.22 -13.39 12.10
N GLU A 62 9.80 -14.07 13.17
CA GLU A 62 8.38 -14.28 13.49
C GLU A 62 7.65 -12.97 13.79
N SER A 63 8.28 -12.10 14.59
CA SER A 63 7.72 -10.78 14.95
C SER A 63 7.71 -9.82 13.76
N ARG A 64 8.71 -9.89 12.88
CA ARG A 64 8.72 -9.17 11.61
C ARG A 64 7.59 -9.64 10.70
N ALA A 65 7.47 -10.95 10.49
CA ALA A 65 6.46 -11.55 9.62
C ALA A 65 5.03 -11.21 10.05
N ALA A 66 4.78 -11.08 11.36
CA ALA A 66 3.48 -10.64 11.88
C ALA A 66 3.15 -9.17 11.57
N ARG A 67 4.17 -8.29 11.41
CA ARG A 67 4.01 -6.83 11.23
C ARG A 67 4.10 -6.39 9.78
N GLU A 68 4.90 -7.08 8.98
CA GLU A 68 5.18 -6.74 7.59
C GLU A 68 3.92 -6.58 6.70
N PRO A 69 2.88 -7.43 6.81
CA PRO A 69 1.67 -7.27 6.00
C PRO A 69 0.92 -5.96 6.30
N GLY A 70 0.80 -5.60 7.58
CA GLY A 70 0.14 -4.37 7.99
C GLY A 70 0.94 -3.14 7.55
N PHE A 71 2.26 -3.21 7.63
CA PHE A 71 3.14 -2.16 7.15
C PHE A 71 3.06 -1.97 5.63
N LYS A 72 3.08 -3.06 4.85
CA LYS A 72 2.88 -3.03 3.39
C LYS A 72 1.52 -2.46 2.99
N ALA A 73 0.45 -2.82 3.72
CA ALA A 73 -0.88 -2.28 3.49
C ALA A 73 -0.95 -0.77 3.76
N MET A 74 -0.30 -0.30 4.84
CA MET A 74 -0.19 1.13 5.15
C MET A 74 0.54 1.89 4.04
N GLN A 75 1.69 1.38 3.57
CA GLN A 75 2.42 2.02 2.46
C GLN A 75 1.57 2.10 1.19
N ALA A 76 0.79 1.05 0.88
CA ALA A 76 -0.12 1.05 -0.26
C ALA A 76 -1.21 2.12 -0.13
N ALA A 77 -1.85 2.24 1.04
CA ALA A 77 -2.85 3.26 1.31
C ALA A 77 -2.27 4.70 1.24
N TRP A 78 -1.04 4.88 1.70
CA TRP A 78 -0.34 6.17 1.60
C TRP A 78 0.02 6.51 0.16
N ARG A 79 0.48 5.55 -0.64
CA ARG A 79 0.69 5.73 -2.08
C ARG A 79 -0.59 6.12 -2.80
N GLU A 80 -1.70 5.45 -2.51
CA GLU A 80 -3.01 5.79 -3.08
C GLU A 80 -3.43 7.22 -2.70
N THR A 81 -3.31 7.57 -1.42
CA THR A 81 -3.64 8.92 -0.92
C THR A 81 -2.74 9.98 -1.56
N ALA A 82 -1.46 9.68 -1.75
CA ALA A 82 -0.49 10.58 -2.38
C ALA A 82 -0.78 10.82 -3.88
N GLN A 83 -1.60 10.01 -4.55
CA GLN A 83 -2.05 10.33 -5.91
C GLN A 83 -2.97 11.56 -5.93
N ASN A 84 -3.67 11.84 -4.83
CA ASN A 84 -4.50 13.03 -4.70
C ASN A 84 -3.67 14.20 -4.16
N ALA A 85 -3.38 15.18 -5.03
CA ALA A 85 -2.60 16.36 -4.66
C ALA A 85 -3.19 17.15 -3.46
N SER A 86 -4.52 17.21 -3.32
CA SER A 86 -5.17 17.91 -2.20
C SER A 86 -5.00 17.21 -0.85
N ALA A 87 -4.67 15.92 -0.85
CA ALA A 87 -4.49 15.13 0.36
C ALA A 87 -3.02 15.03 0.80
N LYS A 88 -2.06 15.41 -0.05
CA LYS A 88 -0.61 15.25 0.20
C LYS A 88 -0.15 15.99 1.45
N ASP A 89 -0.57 17.24 1.65
CA ASP A 89 -0.13 18.05 2.80
C ASP A 89 -0.61 17.45 4.12
N ASN A 90 -1.86 16.98 4.15
CA ASN A 90 -2.42 16.31 5.33
C ASN A 90 -1.73 14.96 5.59
N LEU A 91 -1.41 14.22 4.54
CA LEU A 91 -0.66 12.97 4.64
C LEU A 91 0.76 13.22 5.17
N ALA A 92 1.46 14.23 4.66
CA ALA A 92 2.78 14.64 5.14
C ALA A 92 2.74 15.02 6.63
N ALA A 93 1.74 15.81 7.06
CA ALA A 93 1.55 16.16 8.47
C ALA A 93 1.29 14.92 9.35
N THR A 94 0.50 13.97 8.85
CA THR A 94 0.23 12.69 9.53
C THR A 94 1.52 11.87 9.68
N CYS A 95 2.28 11.69 8.61
CA CYS A 95 3.54 10.96 8.62
C CYS A 95 4.56 11.61 9.56
N LYS A 96 4.63 12.94 9.59
CA LYS A 96 5.47 13.69 10.53
C LYS A 96 5.08 13.46 11.99
N ALA A 97 3.78 13.44 12.29
CA ALA A 97 3.29 13.13 13.63
C ALA A 97 3.66 11.69 14.02
N GLN A 98 3.50 10.72 13.11
CA GLN A 98 3.88 9.33 13.39
C GLN A 98 5.39 9.17 13.58
N LEU A 99 6.21 9.86 12.79
CA LEU A 99 7.67 9.92 12.97
C LEU A 99 8.09 10.39 14.36
N ALA A 100 7.37 11.36 14.93
CA ALA A 100 7.62 11.86 16.27
C ALA A 100 7.26 10.84 17.35
N THR A 101 6.32 9.93 17.07
CA THR A 101 5.89 8.87 18.00
C THR A 101 6.71 7.59 17.88
N LEU A 102 7.49 7.42 16.81
CA LEU A 102 8.38 6.28 16.71
C LEU A 102 9.42 6.34 17.84
N PRO A 103 9.61 5.25 18.60
CA PRO A 103 10.62 5.23 19.64
C PRO A 103 11.97 5.58 19.03
N GLN A 104 12.58 6.68 19.51
CA GLN A 104 13.87 7.19 19.03
C GLN A 104 15.06 6.30 19.44
N GLY A 105 14.78 5.08 19.90
CA GLY A 105 15.73 4.13 20.44
C GLY A 105 15.57 2.75 19.82
N ALA A 106 15.44 2.67 18.49
CA ALA A 106 15.86 1.44 17.82
C ALA A 106 17.34 1.23 18.21
N PRO A 107 17.71 0.10 18.85
CA PRO A 107 19.10 -0.13 19.18
C PRO A 107 19.90 -0.11 17.88
N ALA A 108 20.82 0.84 17.76
CA ALA A 108 21.85 0.82 16.75
C ALA A 108 22.54 -0.54 16.86
N LYS A 109 22.47 -1.33 15.80
CA LYS A 109 23.12 -2.64 15.75
C LYS A 109 24.60 -2.45 15.42
#